data_AF-A0A5Q4H2K2-F1
#
_entry.id   AF-A0A5Q4H2K2-F1
#
_cell.length_a   1.000
_cell.length_b   1.000
_cell.length_c   1.000
_cell.angle_alpha   90.00
_cell.angle_beta   90.00
_cell.angle_gamma   90.00
#
_symmetry.space_group_name_H-M   'P 1'
#
loop_
_entity.id
_entity.type
_entity.pdbx_description
1 polymer ?
#
loop_
_entity_poly.entity_id
_entity_poly.type
_entity_poly.pdbx_seq_one_letter_code
_entity_poly.pdbx_strand_id
1 'polypeptide(L)'
;MRRGSPRELSFTNALQTIAASLGSLPLLDDDTVDRLIESQLASLTEQLVGRRPNRVEPRAVKRRPKPQRLLTMPRDEARALLYIAELTPRKSKSGSDTKQGRELHNP
;
A
#
# COMPACT_ATOMS: atom_id res chain seq x y z
N MET A 1 10.72 -32.69 9.14
CA MET A 1 10.09 -31.66 8.28
C MET A 1 9.14 -30.80 9.10
N ARG A 2 9.34 -29.49 9.09
CA ARG A 2 8.46 -28.53 9.78
C ARG A 2 7.19 -28.35 8.95
N ARG A 3 6.01 -28.52 9.54
CA ARG A 3 4.72 -28.30 8.84
C ARG A 3 4.37 -26.81 8.90
N GLY A 4 4.58 -26.11 7.79
CA GLY A 4 4.13 -24.72 7.61
C GLY A 4 2.82 -24.67 6.81
N SER A 5 2.04 -23.59 6.98
CA SER A 5 0.88 -23.37 6.12
C SER A 5 1.34 -22.91 4.73
N PRO A 6 0.60 -23.19 3.63
CA PRO A 6 0.98 -22.75 2.28
C PRO A 6 1.21 -21.23 2.16
N ARG A 7 0.61 -20.42 3.04
CA ARG A 7 0.75 -18.96 3.07
C ARG A 7 2.06 -18.48 3.68
N GLU A 8 2.80 -19.36 4.36
CA GLU A 8 4.08 -19.03 4.97
C GLU A 8 5.25 -19.27 4.00
N LEU A 9 5.03 -19.91 2.85
CA LEU A 9 6.07 -20.15 1.84
C LEU A 9 6.29 -18.92 0.97
N SER A 10 7.56 -18.61 0.68
CA SER A 10 7.93 -17.54 -0.23
C SER A 10 7.72 -17.96 -1.69
N PHE A 11 6.67 -17.42 -2.32
CA PHE A 11 6.38 -17.66 -3.74
C PHE A 11 7.56 -17.25 -4.64
N THR A 12 8.13 -16.06 -4.43
CA THR A 12 9.26 -15.57 -5.23
C THR A 12 10.47 -16.46 -5.12
N ASN A 13 10.77 -16.92 -3.91
CA ASN A 13 11.88 -17.83 -3.69
C ASN A 13 11.65 -19.17 -4.38
N ALA A 14 10.45 -19.76 -4.23
CA ALA A 14 10.11 -21.01 -4.89
C ALA A 14 10.26 -20.94 -6.41
N LEU A 15 9.79 -19.84 -7.01
CA LEU A 15 9.96 -19.60 -8.43
C LEU A 15 11.43 -19.48 -8.84
N GLN A 16 12.23 -18.73 -8.08
CA GLN A 16 13.67 -18.54 -8.36
C GLN A 16 14.45 -19.85 -8.23
N THR A 17 14.20 -20.64 -7.19
CA THR A 17 14.84 -21.95 -6.97
C THR A 17 14.59 -22.89 -8.14
N ILE A 18 13.33 -23.00 -8.58
CA ILE A 18 12.96 -23.85 -9.72
C ILE A 18 13.58 -23.33 -11.01
N ALA A 19 13.47 -22.02 -11.28
CA ALA A 19 14.01 -21.42 -12.51
C ALA A 19 15.53 -21.60 -12.63
N ALA A 20 16.26 -21.54 -11.53
CA ALA A 20 17.72 -21.71 -11.51
C ALA A 20 18.17 -23.12 -11.95
N SER A 21 17.39 -24.16 -11.69
CA SER A 21 17.74 -25.53 -12.10
C SER A 21 17.34 -25.89 -13.52
N LEU A 22 16.37 -25.18 -14.13
CA LEU A 22 15.82 -25.58 -15.43
C LEU A 22 16.88 -25.69 -16.54
N GLY A 23 17.90 -24.83 -16.51
CA GLY A 23 18.97 -24.85 -17.50
C GLY A 23 19.91 -26.06 -17.39
N SER A 24 20.02 -26.67 -16.21
CA SER A 24 20.89 -27.83 -15.98
C SER A 24 20.17 -29.16 -16.11
N LEU A 25 18.85 -29.23 -15.88
CA LEU A 25 18.08 -30.49 -15.88
C LEU A 25 18.36 -31.43 -17.06
N PRO A 26 18.51 -30.97 -18.33
CA PRO A 26 18.77 -31.87 -19.45
C PRO A 26 20.15 -32.55 -19.43
N LEU A 27 21.09 -32.07 -18.61
CA LEU A 27 22.45 -32.58 -18.49
C LEU A 27 22.62 -33.53 -17.30
N LEU A 28 21.63 -33.63 -16.42
CA LEU A 28 21.67 -34.47 -15.23
C LEU A 28 21.13 -35.87 -15.52
N ASP A 29 21.68 -36.86 -14.85
CA ASP A 29 21.14 -38.21 -14.73
C ASP A 29 19.98 -38.26 -13.71
N ASP A 30 19.14 -39.28 -13.82
CA ASP A 30 17.92 -39.40 -13.00
C ASP A 30 18.22 -39.35 -11.48
N ASP A 31 19.28 -40.02 -11.03
CA ASP A 31 19.71 -40.04 -9.62
C ASP A 31 20.12 -38.66 -9.10
N THR A 32 20.64 -37.79 -9.95
CA THR A 32 21.01 -36.42 -9.55
C THR A 32 19.83 -35.47 -9.64
N VAL A 33 18.88 -35.70 -10.55
CA VAL A 33 17.60 -34.99 -10.59
C VAL A 33 16.80 -35.26 -9.33
N ASP A 34 16.70 -36.50 -8.87
CA ASP A 34 15.97 -36.85 -7.64
C ASP A 34 16.56 -36.15 -6.41
N ARG A 35 17.89 -36.18 -6.27
CA ARG A 35 18.59 -35.46 -5.17
C ARG A 35 18.41 -33.95 -5.25
N LEU A 36 18.38 -33.40 -6.46
CA LEU A 36 18.13 -31.98 -6.68
C LEU A 36 16.72 -31.60 -6.22
N ILE A 37 15.70 -32.40 -6.56
CA ILE A 37 14.32 -32.19 -6.14
C ILE A 37 14.20 -32.24 -4.62
N GLU A 38 14.80 -33.24 -3.96
CA GLU A 38 14.79 -33.34 -2.49
C GLU A 38 15.46 -32.12 -1.83
N SER A 39 16.62 -31.71 -2.35
CA SER A 39 17.35 -30.53 -1.87
C SER A 39 16.53 -29.24 -2.03
N GLN A 40 15.88 -29.06 -3.18
CA GLN A 40 15.02 -27.91 -3.42
C GLN A 40 13.83 -27.90 -2.46
N LEU A 41 13.12 -29.02 -2.32
CA LEU A 41 11.99 -29.12 -1.39
C LEU A 41 12.39 -28.81 0.05
N ALA A 42 13.57 -29.24 0.50
CA ALA A 42 14.10 -28.88 1.81
C ALA A 42 14.30 -27.36 1.93
N SER A 43 15.02 -26.75 0.98
CA SER A 43 15.30 -25.31 0.95
C SER A 43 14.04 -24.43 0.93
N LEU A 44 13.02 -24.83 0.17
CA LEU A 44 11.74 -24.10 0.11
C LEU A 44 11.05 -23.99 1.46
N THR A 45 11.20 -25.00 2.33
CA THR A 45 10.57 -24.99 3.67
C THR A 45 11.31 -24.12 4.69
N GLU A 46 12.55 -23.72 4.42
CA GLU A 46 13.36 -22.87 5.29
C GLU A 46 13.05 -21.37 5.10
N GLN A 47 12.74 -20.96 3.86
CA GLN A 47 12.54 -19.56 3.50
C GLN A 47 11.08 -19.13 3.64
N LEU A 48 10.69 -18.82 4.88
CA LEU A 48 9.33 -18.40 5.24
C LEU A 48 9.08 -16.89 5.09
N VAL A 49 7.87 -16.52 4.68
CA VAL A 49 7.37 -15.15 4.64
C VAL A 49 6.66 -14.79 5.94
N GLY A 50 6.69 -13.52 6.31
CA GLY A 50 5.90 -12.97 7.42
C GLY A 50 6.70 -12.63 8.67
N ARG A 51 7.79 -13.36 8.98
CA ARG A 51 8.71 -12.97 10.05
C ARG A 51 9.86 -12.14 9.48
N ARG A 52 9.76 -10.82 9.62
CA ARG A 52 10.86 -9.86 9.38
C ARG A 52 11.34 -9.32 10.74
N PRO A 53 12.09 -10.10 11.55
CA PRO A 53 12.52 -9.68 12.88
C PRO A 53 13.37 -8.40 12.82
N ASN A 54 14.11 -8.20 11.73
CA ASN A 54 14.92 -7.00 11.49
C ASN A 54 14.09 -5.77 11.04
N ARG A 55 12.76 -5.88 10.90
CA ARG A 55 11.85 -4.75 10.68
C ARG A 55 11.11 -4.43 11.98
N VAL A 56 11.75 -3.66 12.84
CA VAL A 56 11.12 -3.02 14.00
C VAL A 56 10.65 -1.63 13.57
N GLU A 57 9.69 -1.56 12.65
CA GLU A 57 8.90 -0.34 12.49
C GLU A 57 7.63 -0.54 13.30
N PRO A 58 7.32 0.31 14.31
CA PRO A 58 5.98 0.32 14.85
C PRO A 58 5.05 0.54 13.66
N ARG A 59 4.18 -0.42 13.35
CA ARG A 59 3.12 -0.26 12.33
C ARG A 59 2.07 0.71 12.86
N ALA A 60 2.48 1.93 13.17
CA ALA A 60 1.58 3.06 13.19
C ALA A 60 1.13 3.25 11.74
N VAL A 61 -0.17 3.11 11.50
CA VAL A 61 -0.76 3.51 10.22
C VAL A 61 -0.29 4.94 9.94
N LYS A 62 0.41 5.15 8.82
CA LYS A 62 0.82 6.50 8.40
C LYS A 62 -0.43 7.36 8.25
N ARG A 63 -0.70 8.20 9.26
CA ARG A 63 -1.82 9.13 9.26
C ARG A 63 -1.48 10.31 8.35
N ARG A 64 -1.86 10.25 7.08
CA ARG A 64 -2.01 11.43 6.23
C ARG A 64 -3.41 12.01 6.49
N PRO A 65 -3.56 13.25 6.99
CA PRO A 65 -4.86 13.91 7.03
C PRO A 65 -5.45 13.94 5.61
N LYS A 66 -6.69 13.47 5.43
CA LYS A 66 -7.36 13.61 4.14
C LYS A 66 -7.80 15.07 3.98
N PRO A 67 -7.52 15.72 2.83
CA PRO A 67 -7.88 17.12 2.62
C PRO A 67 -9.39 17.35 2.46
N GLN A 68 -10.17 16.29 2.26
CA GLN A 68 -11.62 16.36 2.17
C GLN A 68 -12.26 16.37 3.57
N ARG A 69 -13.27 17.22 3.75
CA ARG A 69 -14.12 17.20 4.94
C ARG A 69 -14.86 15.87 5.03
N LEU A 70 -15.12 15.43 6.26
CA LEU A 70 -15.94 14.25 6.51
C LEU A 70 -17.40 14.55 6.17
N LEU A 71 -18.12 13.54 5.67
CA LEU A 71 -19.56 13.61 5.48
C LEU A 71 -20.23 13.47 6.85
N THR A 72 -20.69 14.58 7.43
CA THR A 72 -21.33 14.63 8.76
C THR A 72 -22.86 14.70 8.69
N MET A 73 -23.45 14.48 7.51
CA MET A 73 -24.89 14.56 7.24
C MET A 73 -25.35 13.39 6.34
N PRO A 74 -26.65 13.06 6.29
CA PRO A 74 -27.21 12.09 5.36
C PRO A 74 -26.83 12.38 3.90
N ARG A 75 -26.68 11.32 3.10
CA ARG A 75 -26.19 11.42 1.71
C ARG A 75 -27.13 12.22 0.80
N ASP A 76 -28.43 12.14 1.04
CA ASP A 76 -29.43 12.79 0.19
C ASP A 76 -29.40 14.32 0.38
N GLU A 77 -29.22 14.78 1.62
CA GLU A 77 -29.03 16.20 1.94
C GLU A 77 -27.73 16.74 1.32
N ALA A 78 -26.62 16.00 1.45
CA ALA A 78 -25.35 16.40 0.86
C ALA A 78 -25.41 16.50 -0.68
N ARG A 79 -26.14 15.58 -1.33
CA ARG A 79 -26.38 15.61 -2.77
C ARG A 79 -27.20 16.83 -3.18
N ALA A 80 -28.26 17.14 -2.45
CA ALA A 80 -29.07 18.33 -2.71
C ALA A 80 -28.25 19.63 -2.61
N LEU A 81 -27.36 19.74 -1.62
CA LEU A 81 -26.47 20.90 -1.46
C LEU A 81 -25.49 21.07 -2.62
N LEU A 82 -24.98 19.99 -3.21
CA LEU A 82 -24.11 20.05 -4.38
C LEU A 82 -24.87 20.59 -5.60
N TYR A 83 -26.08 20.08 -5.86
CA TYR A 83 -26.92 20.56 -6.95
C TYR A 83 -27.28 22.04 -6.79
N ILE A 84 -27.64 22.47 -5.58
CA ILE A 84 -27.94 23.88 -5.28
C ILE A 84 -26.69 24.76 -5.51
N ALA A 85 -25.52 24.33 -5.07
CA ALA A 85 -24.27 25.08 -5.23
C ALA A 85 -23.85 25.21 -6.71
N GLU A 86 -24.15 24.22 -7.56
CA GLU A 86 -23.90 24.27 -9.00
C GLU A 86 -24.83 25.24 -9.74
N LEU A 87 -26.06 25.42 -9.26
CA LEU A 87 -27.08 26.29 -9.86
C LEU A 87 -26.90 27.78 -9.52
N THR A 88 -26.13 28.10 -8.48
CA THR A 88 -25.84 29.51 -8.14
C THR A 88 -24.62 30.01 -8.93
N PRO A 89 -24.73 31.13 -9.67
CA PRO A 89 -23.57 31.70 -10.35
C PRO A 89 -22.51 32.07 -9.31
N ARG A 90 -21.30 31.52 -9.45
CA ARG A 90 -20.17 31.89 -8.59
C ARG A 90 -19.96 33.39 -8.74
N LYS A 91 -20.15 34.17 -7.67
CA LYS A 91 -19.74 35.59 -7.66
C LYS A 91 -18.28 35.64 -8.09
N SER A 92 -18.00 36.26 -9.23
CA SER A 92 -16.65 36.61 -9.61
C SER A 92 -16.07 37.48 -8.49
N LYS A 93 -14.87 37.14 -8.02
CA LYS A 93 -14.14 38.02 -7.10
C LYS A 93 -13.72 39.26 -7.90
N SER A 94 -14.52 40.33 -7.85
CA SER A 94 -14.05 41.66 -8.22
C SER A 94 -13.08 42.11 -7.14
N GLY A 95 -11.80 42.21 -7.51
CA GLY A 95 -10.79 42.84 -6.65
C GLY A 95 -11.12 44.31 -6.44
N SER A 96 -11.07 44.74 -5.19
CA SER A 96 -10.75 46.12 -4.82
C SER A 96 -10.01 46.07 -3.50
N ASP A 97 -8.71 45.82 -3.61
CA ASP A 97 -7.74 46.06 -2.55
C ASP A 97 -7.55 47.58 -2.46
N THR A 98 -8.43 48.26 -1.71
CA THR A 98 -8.27 49.68 -1.40
C THR A 98 -7.65 49.77 -0.01
N LYS A 99 -6.33 49.84 0.04
CA LYS A 99 -5.61 50.39 1.20
C LYS A 99 -6.01 51.85 1.37
N GLN A 100 -6.56 52.19 2.54
CA GLN A 100 -6.45 53.53 3.15
C GLN A 100 -6.79 53.40 4.64
N GLY A 101 -5.82 53.76 5.50
CA GLY A 101 -5.92 53.63 6.95
C GLY A 101 -6.67 54.77 7.63
N ARG A 102 -6.79 54.66 8.96
CA ARG A 102 -6.59 55.77 9.91
C ARG A 102 -6.68 55.24 11.34
N GLU A 103 -5.76 55.76 12.13
CA GLU A 103 -5.57 55.62 13.58
C GLU A 103 -6.86 55.91 14.35
N LEU A 104 -7.09 55.17 15.45
CA LEU A 104 -7.83 55.67 16.60
C LEU A 104 -7.18 55.15 17.89
N HIS A 105 -6.51 56.09 18.54
CA HIS A 105 -6.38 56.30 19.98
C HIS A 105 -7.41 55.52 20.83
N ASN A 106 -6.93 54.81 21.85
CA ASN A 106 -7.76 54.22 22.90
C ASN A 106 -7.36 54.86 24.23
N PRO A 107 -8.32 55.24 25.10
CA PRO A 107 -8.07 56.03 26.31
C PRO A 107 -7.32 55.27 27.40
#